data_AF-A0A9E5WD62-F1
#
_entry.id   AF-A0A9E5WD62-F1
#
_cell.length_a   1.000
_cell.length_b   1.000
_cell.length_c   1.000
_cell.angle_alpha   90.00
_cell.angle_beta   90.00
_cell.angle_gamma   90.00
#
_symmetry.space_group_name_H-M   'P 1'
#
loop_
_entity.id
_entity.type
_entity.pdbx_description
1 polymer ?
#
loop_
_entity_poly.entity_id
_entity_poly.type
_entity_poly.pdbx_seq_one_letter_code
_entity_poly.pdbx_strand_id
1 'polypeptide(L)'
;MMEELTPEEVKTLIKASRLAREKGIKQGASVKEICKIAGISRKTGYQWLKDEEASIKKKEEEYQKLIHLEVDHQELLQKHARLRFENEGIHIAMEIHGVDEIIKKKLAMNQKRKRKL
;
A
#
# COMPACT_ATOMS: atom_id res chain seq x y z
N MET A 1 30.16 23.63 5.28
CA MET A 1 28.71 23.94 5.37
C MET A 1 28.14 23.03 6.44
N MET A 2 27.51 23.57 7.48
CA MET A 2 26.80 22.76 8.47
C MET A 2 25.43 22.46 7.88
N GLU A 3 25.16 21.20 7.58
CA GLU A 3 23.82 20.75 7.25
C GLU A 3 22.93 20.96 8.48
N GLU A 4 21.78 21.58 8.28
CA GLU A 4 20.79 21.78 9.33
C GLU A 4 20.10 20.45 9.62
N LEU A 5 19.98 20.10 10.91
CA LEU A 5 19.32 18.87 11.34
C LEU A 5 17.82 18.95 11.02
N THR A 6 17.28 17.89 10.44
CA THR A 6 15.84 17.73 10.23
C THR A 6 15.13 17.59 11.58
N PRO A 7 13.83 17.95 11.67
CA PRO A 7 13.06 17.78 12.91
C PRO A 7 13.07 16.35 13.47
N GLU A 8 13.10 15.33 12.60
CA GLU A 8 13.14 13.93 13.01
C GLU A 8 14.50 13.52 13.58
N GLU A 9 15.60 14.03 13.01
CA GLU A 9 16.94 13.84 13.57
C GLU A 9 17.05 14.51 14.94
N VAL A 10 16.52 15.74 15.10
CA VAL A 10 16.48 16.43 16.39
C VAL A 10 15.71 15.61 17.43
N LYS A 11 14.51 15.12 17.11
CA LYS A 11 13.72 14.27 18.01
C LYS A 11 14.47 12.99 18.38
N THR A 12 15.13 12.36 17.40
CA THR A 12 15.90 11.13 17.59
C THR A 12 17.08 11.37 18.54
N LEU A 13 17.82 12.46 18.34
CA LEU A 13 18.93 12.86 19.21
C LEU A 13 18.47 13.17 20.64
N ILE A 14 17.33 13.86 20.80
CA ILE A 14 16.74 14.12 22.14
C ILE A 14 16.38 12.80 22.83
N LYS A 15 15.70 11.88 22.14
CA LYS A 15 15.35 10.56 22.67
C LYS A 15 16.59 9.74 23.04
N ALA A 16 17.57 9.68 22.14
CA ALA A 16 18.83 8.98 22.37
C ALA A 16 19.59 9.57 23.56
N SER A 17 19.66 10.90 23.70
CA SER A 17 20.30 11.58 24.82
C SER A 17 19.64 11.25 26.16
N ARG A 18 18.30 11.23 26.18
CA ARG A 18 17.54 10.84 27.38
C ARG A 18 17.80 9.39 27.76
N LEU A 19 17.73 8.47 26.80
CA LEU A 19 17.99 7.04 27.01
C LEU A 19 19.42 6.80 27.52
N ALA A 20 20.40 7.49 26.94
CA ALA A 20 21.80 7.41 27.37
C ALA A 20 21.97 7.81 28.84
N ARG A 21 21.34 8.91 29.28
CA ARG A 21 21.35 9.33 30.70
C ARG A 21 20.71 8.30 31.62
N GLU A 22 19.54 7.78 31.24
CA GLU A 22 18.82 6.76 32.03
C GLU A 22 19.61 5.46 32.18
N LYS A 23 20.44 5.11 31.17
CA LYS A 23 21.29 3.91 31.18
C LYS A 23 22.71 4.16 31.67
N GLY A 24 23.02 5.37 32.16
CA GLY A 24 24.36 5.72 32.64
C GLY A 24 25.44 5.74 31.55
N ILE A 25 25.06 5.87 30.29
CA ILE A 25 25.98 5.96 29.15
C ILE A 25 26.50 7.40 29.07
N LYS A 26 27.82 7.57 29.12
CA LYS A 26 28.46 8.88 29.01
C LYS A 26 28.20 9.50 27.63
N GLN A 27 28.07 10.83 27.58
CA GLN A 27 28.07 11.54 26.31
C GLN A 27 29.36 11.25 25.54
N GLY A 28 29.24 10.96 24.25
CA GLY A 28 30.37 10.56 23.40
C GLY A 28 30.83 9.12 23.59
N ALA A 29 30.09 8.27 24.31
CA ALA A 29 30.41 6.84 24.40
C ALA A 29 30.47 6.21 23.00
N SER A 30 31.55 5.49 22.75
CA SER A 30 31.75 4.74 21.51
C SER A 30 30.77 3.57 21.41
N VAL A 31 30.50 3.12 20.19
CA VAL A 31 29.67 1.92 19.94
C VAL A 31 30.18 0.70 20.73
N LYS A 32 31.50 0.59 20.93
CA LYS A 32 32.12 -0.47 21.75
C LYS A 32 31.67 -0.40 23.20
N GLU A 33 31.65 0.79 23.80
CA GLU A 33 31.23 1.00 25.18
C GLU A 33 29.73 0.75 25.33
N ILE A 34 28.92 1.23 24.39
CA ILE A 34 27.47 0.98 24.37
C ILE A 34 27.18 -0.53 24.32
N CYS A 35 27.82 -1.26 23.39
CA CYS A 35 27.64 -2.71 23.28
C CYS A 35 28.13 -3.45 24.53
N LYS A 36 29.23 -2.99 25.14
CA LYS A 36 29.76 -3.57 26.38
C LYS A 36 28.78 -3.40 27.55
N ILE A 37 28.21 -2.20 27.71
CA ILE A 37 27.20 -1.91 28.74
C ILE A 37 25.94 -2.76 28.50
N ALA A 38 25.54 -2.92 27.24
CA ALA A 38 24.40 -3.75 26.86
C ALA A 38 24.67 -5.27 26.91
N GLY A 39 25.89 -5.71 27.20
CA GLY A 39 26.24 -7.13 27.29
C GLY A 39 26.25 -7.87 25.94
N ILE A 40 26.37 -7.15 24.82
CA ILE A 40 26.33 -7.71 23.47
C ILE A 40 27.64 -7.52 22.72
N SER A 41 27.87 -8.35 21.69
CA SER A 41 28.98 -8.13 20.77
C SER A 41 28.68 -6.94 19.84
N ARG A 42 29.72 -6.23 19.40
CA ARG A 42 29.59 -5.17 18.39
C ARG A 42 28.96 -5.68 17.09
N LYS A 43 29.28 -6.92 16.69
CA LYS A 43 28.71 -7.55 15.50
C LYS A 43 27.18 -7.66 15.63
N THR A 44 26.69 -8.10 16.79
CA THR A 44 25.26 -8.18 17.09
C THR A 44 24.62 -6.80 17.06
N GLY A 45 25.22 -5.79 17.69
CA GLY A 45 24.70 -4.42 17.70
C GLY A 45 24.57 -3.81 16.30
N TYR A 46 25.59 -3.95 15.46
CA TYR A 46 25.52 -3.48 14.07
C TYR A 46 24.55 -4.29 13.22
N GLN A 47 24.37 -5.59 13.48
CA GLN A 47 23.38 -6.39 12.78
C GLN A 47 21.97 -5.88 13.09
N TRP A 48 21.65 -5.61 14.36
CA TRP A 48 20.35 -5.07 14.75
C TRP A 48 20.08 -3.69 14.12
N LEU A 49 21.10 -2.83 14.04
CA LEU A 49 20.98 -1.54 13.34
C LEU A 49 20.63 -1.73 11.87
N LYS A 50 21.30 -2.66 11.17
CA LYS A 50 21.00 -2.97 9.76
C LYS A 50 19.60 -3.54 9.57
N ASP A 51 19.17 -4.41 10.49
CA ASP A 51 17.84 -5.01 10.44
C ASP A 51 16.75 -3.94 10.65
N GLU A 52 17.00 -2.96 11.53
CA GLU A 52 16.13 -1.80 11.75
C GLU A 52 16.07 -0.90 10.51
N GLU A 53 17.22 -0.53 9.93
CA GLU A 53 17.29 0.25 8.69
C GLU A 53 16.54 -0.44 7.53
N ALA A 54 16.72 -1.76 7.38
CA ALA A 54 16.01 -2.55 6.39
C ALA A 54 14.49 -2.59 6.66
N SER A 55 14.08 -2.69 7.93
CA SER A 55 12.67 -2.64 8.33
C SER A 55 12.03 -1.28 8.01
N ILE A 56 12.73 -0.18 8.30
CA ILE A 56 12.26 1.19 7.98
C ILE A 56 12.09 1.33 6.47
N LYS A 57 13.08 0.91 5.68
CA LYS A 57 12.99 0.96 4.22
C LYS A 57 11.81 0.15 3.69
N LYS A 58 11.60 -1.06 4.22
CA LYS A 58 10.47 -1.90 3.85
C LYS A 58 9.12 -1.24 4.18
N LYS A 59 9.00 -0.61 5.36
CA LYS A 59 7.78 0.12 5.74
C LYS A 59 7.51 1.30 4.82
N GLU A 60 8.55 2.03 4.41
CA GLU A 60 8.41 3.11 3.44
C GLU A 60 7.91 2.56 2.10
N GLU A 61 8.51 1.48 1.58
CA GLU A 61 8.06 0.83 0.35
C GLU A 61 6.61 0.31 0.45
N GLU A 62 6.20 -0.24 1.59
CA GLU A 62 4.82 -0.66 1.87
C GLU A 62 3.86 0.53 1.91
N TYR A 63 4.26 1.64 2.52
CA TYR A 63 3.47 2.87 2.58
C TYR A 63 3.26 3.47 1.19
N GLN A 64 4.31 3.48 0.36
CA GLN A 64 4.19 3.92 -1.04
C GLN A 64 3.22 3.02 -1.83
N LYS A 65 3.28 1.70 -1.64
CA LYS A 65 2.32 0.77 -2.28
C LYS A 65 0.89 1.02 -1.81
N LEU A 66 0.69 1.33 -0.53
CA LEU A 66 -0.63 1.64 0.02
C LEU A 66 -1.22 2.88 -0.67
N ILE A 67 -0.44 3.96 -0.81
CA ILE A 67 -0.87 5.18 -1.51
C ILE A 67 -1.30 4.86 -2.95
N HIS A 68 -0.48 4.12 -3.70
CA HIS A 68 -0.81 3.76 -5.08
C HIS A 68 -2.10 2.92 -5.14
N LEU A 69 -2.25 1.96 -4.24
CA LEU A 69 -3.44 1.11 -4.18
C LEU A 69 -4.71 1.90 -3.87
N GLU A 70 -4.64 2.91 -3.00
CA GLU A 70 -5.77 3.80 -2.70
C GLU A 70 -6.20 4.62 -3.91
N VAL A 71 -5.23 5.16 -4.67
CA VAL A 71 -5.50 5.89 -5.91
C VAL A 71 -6.14 4.98 -6.95
N ASP A 72 -5.56 3.81 -7.20
CA ASP A 72 -6.10 2.82 -8.14
C ASP A 72 -7.52 2.38 -7.77
N HIS A 73 -7.77 2.22 -6.46
CA HIS A 73 -9.09 1.87 -5.96
C HIS A 73 -10.12 2.96 -6.25
N GLN A 74 -9.78 4.23 -6.02
CA GLN A 74 -10.67 5.36 -6.32
C GLN A 74 -10.95 5.46 -7.81
N GLU A 75 -9.94 5.31 -8.66
CA GLU A 75 -10.15 5.30 -10.12
C GLU A 75 -11.07 4.16 -10.56
N LEU A 76 -10.88 2.96 -9.99
CA LEU A 76 -11.68 1.80 -10.34
C LEU A 76 -13.14 1.99 -9.91
N LEU A 77 -13.39 2.59 -8.74
CA LEU A 77 -14.74 2.93 -8.30
C LEU A 77 -15.43 3.91 -9.27
N GLN A 78 -14.72 4.93 -9.74
CA GLN A 78 -15.26 5.88 -10.72
C GLN A 78 -15.58 5.20 -12.05
N LYS A 79 -14.65 4.39 -12.58
CA LYS A 79 -14.84 3.61 -13.81
C LYS A 79 -16.04 2.66 -13.69
N HIS A 80 -16.16 1.97 -12.56
CA HIS A 80 -17.26 1.07 -12.29
C HIS A 80 -18.61 1.80 -12.19
N ALA A 81 -18.67 2.94 -11.51
CA ALA A 81 -19.88 3.75 -11.43
C ALA A 81 -20.36 4.20 -12.82
N ARG A 82 -19.43 4.66 -13.67
CA ARG A 82 -19.72 5.04 -15.04
C ARG A 82 -20.24 3.87 -15.88
N LEU A 83 -19.56 2.72 -15.84
CA LEU A 83 -19.98 1.53 -16.59
C LEU A 83 -21.36 1.03 -16.16
N ARG A 84 -21.67 1.09 -14.85
CA ARG A 84 -23.01 0.75 -14.38
C ARG A 84 -24.07 1.65 -14.99
N PHE A 85 -23.84 2.96 -14.97
CA PHE A 85 -24.76 3.93 -15.58
C PHE A 85 -24.95 3.69 -17.09
N GLU A 86 -23.86 3.46 -17.82
CA GLU A 86 -23.91 3.18 -19.26
C GLU A 86 -24.68 1.87 -19.55
N ASN A 87 -24.42 0.81 -18.79
CA ASN A 87 -25.11 -0.47 -18.94
C ASN A 87 -26.61 -0.37 -18.60
N GLU A 88 -26.97 0.32 -17.53
CA GLU A 88 -28.37 0.58 -17.19
C GLU A 88 -29.08 1.34 -18.31
N GLY A 89 -28.44 2.36 -18.88
CA GLY A 89 -28.97 3.09 -20.04
C GLY A 89 -29.18 2.19 -21.26
N ILE A 90 -28.23 1.30 -21.55
CA ILE A 90 -28.36 0.31 -22.64
C ILE A 90 -29.53 -0.64 -22.38
N HIS A 91 -29.66 -1.16 -21.15
CA HIS A 91 -30.78 -2.03 -20.79
C HIS A 91 -32.12 -1.35 -21.00
N ILE A 92 -32.28 -0.12 -20.50
CA ILE A 92 -33.52 0.67 -20.69
C ILE A 92 -33.80 0.90 -22.18
N ALA A 93 -32.77 1.25 -22.98
CA ALA A 93 -32.95 1.41 -24.41
C ALA A 93 -33.39 0.10 -25.09
N MET A 94 -32.81 -1.04 -24.71
CA MET A 94 -33.21 -2.35 -25.21
C MET A 94 -34.67 -2.68 -24.88
N GLU A 95 -35.12 -2.37 -23.66
CA GLU A 95 -36.51 -2.55 -23.22
C GLU A 95 -37.47 -1.67 -24.03
N ILE A 96 -37.17 -0.37 -24.17
CA ILE A 96 -37.99 0.57 -24.94
C ILE A 96 -38.13 0.12 -26.40
N HIS A 97 -37.04 -0.36 -27.00
CA HIS A 97 -37.01 -0.82 -28.38
C HIS A 97 -37.49 -2.27 -28.58
N GLY A 98 -37.90 -2.96 -27.51
CA GLY A 98 -38.36 -4.35 -27.56
C GLY A 98 -37.30 -5.31 -28.12
N VAL A 99 -36.01 -4.99 -27.90
CA VAL A 99 -34.89 -5.76 -28.44
C VAL A 99 -34.88 -7.16 -27.82
N ASP A 100 -35.27 -7.29 -26.56
CA ASP A 100 -35.37 -8.59 -25.88
C ASP A 100 -36.38 -9.53 -26.54
N GLU A 101 -37.53 -9.00 -26.97
CA GLU A 101 -38.55 -9.76 -27.70
C GLU A 101 -38.03 -10.19 -29.08
N ILE A 102 -37.29 -9.31 -29.76
CA ILE A 102 -36.66 -9.60 -31.05
C ILE A 102 -35.63 -10.72 -30.88
N ILE A 103 -34.77 -10.64 -29.86
CA ILE A 103 -33.76 -11.66 -29.54
C ILE A 103 -34.44 -12.99 -29.21
N LYS A 104 -35.45 -13.00 -28.31
CA LYS A 104 -36.20 -14.20 -27.94
C LYS A 104 -36.86 -14.87 -29.16
N LYS A 105 -37.51 -14.09 -30.03
CA LYS A 105 -38.10 -14.61 -31.29
C LYS A 105 -37.05 -15.22 -32.20
N LYS A 106 -35.90 -14.57 -32.37
CA LYS A 106 -34.80 -15.06 -33.22
C LYS A 106 -34.19 -16.36 -32.67
N LEU A 107 -33.99 -16.46 -31.35
CA LEU A 107 -33.51 -17.67 -30.69
C LEU A 107 -34.49 -18.84 -30.86
N ALA A 108 -35.78 -18.60 -30.67
CA ALA A 108 -36.82 -19.61 -30.87
C ALA A 108 -36.88 -20.13 -32.32
N MET A 109 -36.73 -19.23 -33.31
CA MET A 109 -36.63 -19.63 -34.72
C MET A 109 -35.41 -20.51 -34.99
N ASN A 110 -34.24 -20.13 -34.47
CA ASN A 110 -33.00 -20.90 -34.68
C ASN A 110 -33.09 -22.30 -34.06
N GLN A 111 -33.71 -22.44 -32.88
CA GLN A 111 -33.94 -23.75 -32.26
C GLN A 111 -34.91 -24.62 -33.07
N LYS A 112 -36.00 -24.05 -33.58
CA LYS A 112 -36.93 -24.77 -34.47
C LYS A 112 -36.24 -25.24 -35.77
N ARG A 113 -35.32 -24.44 -36.31
CA ARG A 113 -34.56 -24.78 -37.53
C ARG A 113 -33.59 -25.94 -37.31
N LYS A 114 -32.94 -26.01 -36.14
CA LYS A 114 -32.04 -27.12 -35.76
C LYS A 114 -32.75 -28.44 -35.48
N ARG A 115 -34.01 -28.42 -35.04
CA ARG A 115 -34.81 -29.65 -34.79
C ARG A 115 -35.43 -30.27 -36.06
N LYS A 116 -35.39 -29.55 -37.18
CA LYS A 116 -35.90 -30.02 -38.49
C LYS A 116 -34.80 -30.55 -39.41
N LEU A 117 -33.55 -30.51 -38.95
CA LEU A 117 -32.37 -31.18 -39.52
C LEU A 117 -32.10 -32.42 -38.69
#